data_AF-A0A524FNT9-F1
#
_entry.id   AF-A0A524FNT9-F1
#
_cell.length_a   1.000
_cell.length_b   1.000
_cell.length_c   1.000
_cell.angle_alpha   90.00
_cell.angle_beta   90.00
_cell.angle_gamma   90.00
#
_symmetry.space_group_name_H-M   'P 1'
#
loop_
_entity.id
_entity.type
_entity.pdbx_description
1 polymer ?
#
loop_
_entity_poly.entity_id
_entity_poly.type
_entity_poly.pdbx_seq_one_letter_code
_entity_poly.pdbx_strand_id
1 'polypeptide(L)' 'MVEFCEKCGGMLLPHRENDTTILKCNLCGKIKSINNELKEKYIFKKTIEHPKGSEFKNLKKMENWKDKENK' A
#
# COMPACT_ATOMS: atom_id res chain seq x y z
N MET A 1 10.70 0.97 -15.06
CA MET A 1 11.65 2.11 -15.12
C MET A 1 11.18 3.15 -14.13
N VAL A 2 12.10 3.75 -13.38
CA VAL A 2 11.80 4.75 -12.34
C VAL A 2 12.17 6.13 -12.88
N GLU A 3 11.29 7.12 -12.73
CA GLU A 3 11.54 8.49 -13.19
C GLU A 3 12.17 9.36 -12.10
N PHE A 4 13.03 10.29 -12.51
CA PHE A 4 13.73 11.21 -11.61
C PHE A 4 13.30 12.67 -11.83
N CYS A 5 13.35 13.46 -10.77
CA CYS A 5 13.06 14.88 -10.72
C CYS A 5 14.13 15.68 -11.46
N GLU A 6 13.76 16.36 -12.53
CA GLU A 6 14.69 17.23 -13.28
C GLU A 6 15.23 18.41 -12.47
N LYS A 7 14.49 18.86 -11.44
CA LYS A 7 14.92 19.99 -10.60
C LYS A 7 15.92 19.60 -9.52
N CYS A 8 15.88 18.36 -9.07
CA CYS A 8 16.44 17.98 -7.77
C CYS A 8 17.13 16.61 -7.77
N GLY A 9 17.09 15.87 -8.89
CA GLY A 9 17.64 14.53 -9.02
C GLY A 9 16.92 13.45 -8.19
N GLY A 10 15.97 13.84 -7.33
CA GLY A 10 15.24 12.90 -6.48
C GLY A 10 14.31 11.98 -7.25
N MET A 11 14.01 10.81 -6.68
CA MET A 11 13.08 9.86 -7.29
C MET A 11 11.64 10.39 -7.25
N LEU A 12 10.91 10.23 -8.35
CA LEU A 12 9.47 10.44 -8.42
C LEU A 12 8.75 9.18 -7.95
N LEU A 13 7.89 9.31 -6.95
CA LEU A 13 7.15 8.19 -6.37
C LEU A 13 5.66 8.34 -6.63
N PRO A 14 4.94 7.24 -6.90
CA PRO A 14 3.50 7.28 -7.07
C PRO A 14 2.81 7.69 -5.77
N HIS A 15 1.96 8.70 -5.87
CA HIS A 15 1.13 9.23 -4.81
C HIS A 15 -0.32 9.28 -5.28
N ARG A 16 -1.26 8.94 -4.40
CA ARG A 16 -2.68 8.90 -4.74
C ARG A 16 -3.38 10.11 -4.12
N GLU A 17 -3.95 10.96 -4.96
CA GLU A 17 -4.64 12.19 -4.55
C GLU A 17 -5.98 12.27 -5.29
N ASN A 18 -7.08 12.37 -4.54
CA ASN A 18 -8.43 12.56 -5.07
C ASN A 18 -8.80 11.57 -6.20
N ASP A 19 -8.58 10.28 -5.95
CA ASP A 19 -8.82 9.16 -6.87
C ASP A 19 -7.89 9.06 -8.11
N THR A 20 -7.02 10.04 -8.29
CA THR A 20 -6.00 10.02 -9.36
C THR A 20 -4.63 9.62 -8.81
N THR A 21 -3.86 8.90 -9.61
CA THR A 21 -2.47 8.58 -9.29
C THR A 21 -1.58 9.61 -9.97
N ILE A 22 -0.76 10.31 -9.18
CA ILE A 22 0.24 11.28 -9.61
C ILE A 22 1.63 10.80 -9.21
N LEU A 23 2.68 11.23 -9.91
CA LEU A 23 4.05 11.03 -9.49
C LEU A 23 4.52 12.27 -8.73
N LYS A 24 4.90 12.13 -7.47
CA LYS A 24 5.34 13.23 -6.61
C LYS A 24 6.79 13.04 -6.21
N CYS A 25 7.57 14.11 -6.30
CA CYS A 25 8.94 14.11 -5.79
C CYS A 25 8.95 14.40 -4.29
N ASN A 26 9.59 13.54 -3.51
CA ASN A 26 9.68 13.71 -2.05
C ASN A 26 10.65 14.84 -1.63
N LEU A 27 11.59 15.25 -2.49
CA LEU A 27 12.57 16.29 -2.14
C LEU A 27 12.06 17.70 -2.39
N CYS A 28 11.42 17.94 -3.53
CA CYS A 28 11.01 19.29 -3.94
C CYS A 28 9.49 19.46 -4.11
N GLY A 29 8.72 18.38 -4.00
CA GLY A 29 7.27 18.42 -4.17
C GLY A 29 6.77 18.56 -5.61
N LYS A 30 7.65 18.46 -6.63
CA LYS A 30 7.21 18.48 -8.04
C LYS A 30 6.22 17.35 -8.30
N ILE A 31 5.10 17.67 -8.92
CA ILE A 31 4.04 16.73 -9.30
C ILE A 31 4.09 16.51 -10.81
N LYS A 32 3.96 15.26 -11.23
CA LYS A 32 3.87 14.85 -12.64
C LYS A 32 2.64 13.94 -12.81
N SER A 33 1.77 14.30 -13.75
CA SER A 33 0.57 13.55 -14.07
C SER A 33 0.94 12.20 -14.71
N ILE A 34 0.22 11.14 -14.37
CA ILE A 34 0.42 9.81 -14.94
C ILE A 34 -0.58 9.62 -16.10
N ASN A 35 -0.09 9.37 -17.31
CA ASN A 35 -0.93 8.95 -18.44
C ASN A 35 -1.25 7.44 -18.35
N ASN A 36 -2.31 6.99 -19.02
CA ASN A 36 -2.74 5.57 -18.98
C ASN A 36 -1.63 4.58 -19.32
N GLU A 37 -0.70 4.94 -20.21
CA GLU A 37 0.45 4.12 -20.62
C GLU A 37 1.47 3.86 -19.48
N LEU A 38 1.53 4.76 -18.49
CA LEU A 38 2.37 4.61 -17.30
C LEU A 38 1.65 3.80 -16.22
N LYS A 39 0.31 3.83 -16.17
CA LYS A 39 -0.48 3.02 -15.22
C LYS A 39 -0.23 1.53 -15.37
N GLU A 40 0.00 1.05 -16.60
CA GLU A 40 0.27 -0.36 -16.91
C GLU A 40 1.69 -0.80 -16.53
N LYS A 41 2.65 0.14 -16.51
CA LYS A 41 4.07 -0.12 -16.18
C LYS A 41 4.37 -0.11 -14.68
N TYR A 42 3.45 0.37 -13.85
CA TYR A 42 3.59 0.43 -12.39
C TYR A 42 2.64 -0.55 -11.71
N ILE A 43 3.18 -1.53 -10.97
CA ILE A 43 2.37 -2.46 -10.17
C ILE A 43 2.04 -1.80 -8.83
N PHE A 44 0.82 -1.28 -8.71
CA PHE A 44 0.31 -0.74 -7.46
C PHE A 44 -0.14 -1.88 -6.53
N LYS A 45 0.75 -2.35 -5.65
CA LYS A 45 0.37 -3.33 -4.62
C LYS A 45 -0.20 -2.60 -3.41
N LYS A 46 -1.43 -2.96 -3.00
CA LYS A 46 -2.04 -2.49 -1.75
C LYS A 46 -1.55 -3.41 -0.62
N THR A 47 -0.65 -2.92 0.23
CA THR A 47 -0.26 -3.64 1.44
C THR A 47 -1.34 -3.45 2.49
N ILE A 48 -1.95 -4.53 2.95
CA ILE A 48 -2.88 -4.51 4.08
C ILE A 48 -2.05 -4.75 5.33
N GLU A 49 -1.90 -3.72 6.15
CA GLU A 49 -1.23 -3.85 7.45
C GLU A 49 -2.17 -4.60 8.41
N HIS A 50 -1.80 -5.83 8.77
CA HIS A 50 -2.45 -6.52 9.87
C HIS A 50 -1.80 -6.06 11.19
N PRO A 51 -2.59 -5.62 12.18
CA PRO A 51 -2.04 -5.30 13.49
C PRO A 51 -1.41 -6.55 14.12
N LYS A 52 -0.18 -6.43 14.65
CA LYS A 52 0.51 -7.52 15.37
C LYS A 52 -0.43 -8.10 16.45
N GLY A 53 -0.70 -9.40 16.37
CA GLY A 53 -1.59 -10.10 17.31
C GLY A 53 -3.00 -10.43 16.80
N SER A 54 -3.38 -10.07 15.57
CA SER A 54 -4.65 -10.55 14.98
C SER A 54 -4.65 -12.04 14.61
N GLU A 55 -3.48 -12.67 14.58
CA GLU A 55 -3.27 -14.09 14.22
C GLU A 55 -3.95 -15.06 15.22
N PHE A 56 -4.22 -14.62 16.45
CA PHE A 56 -4.71 -15.49 17.52
C PHE A 56 -6.23 -15.45 17.73
N LYS A 57 -6.99 -14.63 16.97
CA LYS A 57 -8.45 -14.55 17.14
C LYS A 57 -9.14 -15.88 16.81
N ASN A 58 -8.60 -16.62 15.83
CA ASN A 58 -9.12 -17.94 15.47
C ASN A 58 -8.74 -19.01 16.50
N LEU A 59 -7.57 -18.92 17.14
CA LEU A 59 -7.13 -19.85 18.20
C LEU A 59 -8.06 -19.81 19.42
N LYS A 60 -8.35 -18.61 19.91
CA LYS A 60 -9.22 -18.40 21.08
C LYS A 60 -10.66 -18.88 20.84
N LYS A 61 -11.11 -18.81 19.58
CA LYS A 61 -12.43 -19.31 19.15
C LYS A 61 -12.48 -20.84 19.09
N MET A 62 -11.34 -21.48 18.82
CA MET A 62 -11.17 -22.94 18.76
C MET A 62 -11.07 -23.58 20.15
N GLU A 63 -10.40 -22.91 21.10
CA GLU A 63 -10.37 -23.33 22.51
C GLU A 63 -11.77 -23.33 23.12
N ASN A 64 -12.52 -22.22 22.96
CA ASN A 64 -13.90 -22.10 23.48
C ASN A 64 -14.93 -23.05 22.84
N TRP A 65 -14.58 -23.75 21.76
CA TRP A 65 -15.44 -24.79 21.15
C TRP A 65 -15.29 -26.13 21.87
N LYS A 66 -14.07 -26.50 22.28
CA LYS A 66 -13.79 -27.75 23.01
C LYS A 66 -14.46 -27.80 24.38
N ASP A 67 -14.58 -26.66 25.06
CA ASP A 67 -15.27 -26.57 26.35
C ASP A 67 -16.80 -26.69 26.26
N LYS A 68 -17.39 -26.52 25.07
CA LYS A 68 -18.84 -26.63 24.86
C LYS A 68 -19.32 -28.03 24.48
N GLU A 69 -18.44 -28.89 23.97
CA GLU A 69 -18.79 -30.26 23.59
C GLU A 69 -18.62 -31.28 24.73
N ASN A 70 -18.02 -30.89 25.86
CA ASN A 70 -17.72 -31.80 26.96
C ASN A 70 -18.44 -31.44 28.29
N LYS A 71 -19.65 -30.87 28.20
CA LYS A 71 -20.55 -30.66 29.35
C LYS A 71 -21.95 -31.17 29.06
#